data_AF-A0A8T7HV12-F1
#
_entry.id   AF-A0A8T7HV12-F1
#
_cell.length_a   1.000
_cell.length_b   1.000
_cell.length_c   1.000
_cell.angle_alpha   90.00
_cell.angle_beta   90.00
_cell.angle_gamma   90.00
#
_symmetry.space_group_name_H-M   'P 1'
#
loop_
_entity.id
_entity.type
_entity.pdbx_description
1 polymer ?
#
loop_
_entity_poly.entity_id
_entity_poly.type
_entity_poly.pdbx_seq_one_letter_code
_entity_poly.pdbx_strand_id
1 'polypeptide(L)'
;MRELGSLLGLDKALLSRHPFPGPGLAIRCLCSDKEGIGKNTTQGTVLPVRSVGVQGDERTYRSPLVVLSSKPWEELERESTQSTNSDKEINRVLLQAYPKETSEFRMIKAGITKERLDLLRKADSIVNEFCIEKGIYDKIWQFPVVLLPVLSSGKPVIVLRPITSIDAMTASFYRFDRKLLDELCARLRQFTGAVLYDITNKPPATIEWE
;
A
#
# COMPACT_ATOMS: atom_id res chain seq x y z
N MET A 1 19.45 11.97 -16.42
CA MET A 1 20.04 11.37 -15.19
C MET A 1 20.40 9.89 -15.37
N ARG A 2 19.44 8.99 -15.69
CA ARG A 2 19.76 7.54 -15.88
C ARG A 2 20.74 7.28 -17.04
N GLU A 3 20.55 7.94 -18.18
CA GLU A 3 21.47 7.84 -19.33
C GLU A 3 22.88 8.32 -18.99
N LEU A 4 22.98 9.48 -18.32
CA LEU A 4 24.25 9.99 -17.82
C LEU A 4 24.94 8.99 -16.87
N GLY A 5 24.20 8.39 -15.95
CA GLY A 5 24.73 7.35 -15.06
C GLY A 5 25.25 6.12 -15.83
N SER A 6 24.57 5.72 -16.90
CA SER A 6 25.04 4.63 -17.77
C SER A 6 26.32 4.99 -18.52
N LEU A 7 26.44 6.23 -19.00
CA LEU A 7 27.66 6.75 -19.63
C LEU A 7 28.84 6.79 -18.66
N LEU A 8 28.57 6.99 -17.37
CA LEU A 8 29.55 6.94 -16.29
C LEU A 8 29.88 5.50 -15.82
N GLY A 9 29.33 4.47 -16.46
CA GLY A 9 29.61 3.08 -16.13
C GLY A 9 28.91 2.56 -14.86
N LEU A 10 27.86 3.24 -14.39
CA LEU A 10 27.09 2.75 -13.23
C LEU A 10 26.28 1.50 -13.60
N ASP A 11 26.16 0.60 -12.63
CA ASP A 11 25.39 -0.64 -12.78
C ASP A 11 23.93 -0.36 -13.13
N LYS A 12 23.39 -1.07 -14.14
CA LYS A 12 22.01 -0.93 -14.58
C LYS A 12 21.01 -1.15 -13.44
N ALA A 13 21.27 -2.11 -12.55
CA ALA A 13 20.45 -2.39 -11.38
C ALA A 13 20.45 -1.24 -10.36
N LEU A 14 21.50 -0.41 -10.32
CA LEU A 14 21.51 0.81 -9.51
C LEU A 14 20.67 1.91 -10.18
N LEU A 15 20.79 2.06 -11.50
CA LEU A 15 20.08 3.09 -12.27
C LEU A 15 18.58 2.84 -12.37
N SER A 16 18.14 1.58 -12.39
CA SER A 16 16.73 1.21 -12.53
C SER A 16 15.94 1.25 -11.21
N ARG A 17 16.61 1.44 -10.07
CA ARG A 17 15.96 1.48 -8.76
C ARG A 17 14.76 2.42 -8.74
N HIS A 18 13.68 1.94 -8.12
CA HIS A 18 12.54 2.77 -7.78
C HIS A 18 12.98 3.95 -6.90
N PRO A 19 12.34 5.12 -7.03
CA PRO A 19 12.60 6.22 -6.13
C PRO A 19 12.28 5.80 -4.69
N PHE A 20 13.14 6.20 -3.76
CA PHE A 20 12.98 5.93 -2.33
C PHE A 20 12.94 7.27 -1.59
N PRO A 21 11.95 7.50 -0.71
CA PRO A 21 11.77 8.78 -0.05
C PRO A 21 12.92 9.07 0.93
N GLY A 22 13.25 10.35 1.12
CA GLY A 22 14.31 10.78 2.05
C GLY A 22 14.14 10.24 3.49
N PRO A 23 12.94 10.34 4.11
CA PRO A 23 12.65 9.73 5.42
C PRO A 23 12.62 8.19 5.41
N GLY A 24 12.65 7.56 4.23
CA GLY A 24 12.69 6.12 4.05
C GLY A 24 11.49 5.39 4.64
N LEU A 25 11.77 4.33 5.40
CA LEU A 25 10.73 3.47 5.99
C LEU A 25 9.92 4.16 7.10
N ALA A 26 10.38 5.30 7.63
CA ALA A 26 9.67 6.01 8.69
C ALA A 26 8.25 6.42 8.26
N ILE A 27 8.08 6.79 6.98
CA ILE A 27 6.78 7.19 6.39
C ILE A 27 5.98 6.01 5.80
N ARG A 28 6.46 4.80 6.03
CA ARG A 28 5.82 3.53 5.64
C ARG A 28 5.51 2.66 6.84
N CYS A 29 5.90 3.09 8.05
CA CYS A 29 5.60 2.41 9.31
C CYS A 29 4.65 3.28 10.11
N LEU A 30 3.34 3.15 9.85
CA LEU A 30 2.34 3.96 10.53
C LEU A 30 2.36 3.69 12.03
N CYS A 31 2.14 4.74 12.79
CA CYS A 31 2.18 4.73 14.25
C CYS A 31 0.81 5.15 14.82
N SER A 32 0.54 4.74 16.06
CA SER A 32 -0.64 5.15 16.81
C SER A 32 -0.35 5.13 18.31
N ASP A 33 -0.86 6.11 19.03
CA ASP A 33 -0.93 6.17 20.50
C ASP A 33 -2.28 5.65 21.04
N LYS A 34 -3.21 5.31 20.14
CA LYS A 34 -4.58 4.86 20.42
C LYS A 34 -4.79 3.41 20.02
N GLU A 35 -5.83 2.84 20.60
CA GLU A 35 -6.40 1.56 20.19
C GLU A 35 -7.75 1.79 19.52
N GLY A 36 -8.18 0.85 18.69
CA GLY A 36 -9.45 0.97 17.99
C GLY A 36 -9.82 -0.31 17.26
N ILE A 37 -11.08 -0.40 16.86
CA ILE A 37 -11.62 -1.54 16.11
C ILE A 37 -12.17 -1.01 14.78
N GLY A 38 -11.89 -1.71 13.69
CA GLY A 38 -12.43 -1.40 12.38
C GLY A 38 -13.96 -1.48 12.39
N LYS A 39 -14.60 -0.51 11.74
CA LYS A 39 -16.05 -0.42 11.68
C LYS A 39 -16.56 -1.07 10.41
N ASN A 40 -17.30 -2.17 10.56
CA ASN A 40 -17.99 -2.79 9.43
C ASN A 40 -19.14 -1.90 8.95
N THR A 41 -19.23 -1.75 7.64
CA THR A 41 -20.26 -1.02 6.91
C THR A 41 -20.83 -1.90 5.80
N THR A 42 -21.82 -1.42 5.07
CA THR A 42 -22.36 -2.13 3.90
C THR A 42 -21.36 -2.21 2.74
N GLN A 43 -20.38 -1.32 2.67
CA GLN A 43 -19.36 -1.30 1.62
C GLN A 43 -18.11 -2.14 1.97
N GLY A 44 -17.85 -2.35 3.26
CA GLY A 44 -16.62 -2.97 3.74
C GLY A 44 -16.25 -2.49 5.15
N THR A 45 -14.99 -2.63 5.53
CA THR A 45 -14.51 -2.29 6.88
C THR A 45 -13.70 -1.00 6.86
N VAL A 46 -14.16 0.03 7.55
CA VAL A 46 -13.39 1.26 7.74
C VAL A 46 -12.32 1.02 8.79
N LEU A 47 -11.05 1.18 8.42
CA LEU A 47 -9.93 0.98 9.35
C LEU A 47 -9.86 2.12 10.36
N PRO A 48 -9.51 1.84 11.62
CA PRO A 48 -9.40 2.85 12.67
C PRO A 48 -8.05 3.58 12.63
N VAL A 49 -7.42 3.72 11.45
CA VAL A 49 -6.15 4.43 11.24
C VAL A 49 -6.38 5.63 10.34
N ARG A 50 -5.49 6.63 10.41
CA ARG A 50 -5.47 7.74 9.46
C ARG A 50 -4.35 7.50 8.45
N SER A 51 -4.60 7.82 7.19
CA SER A 51 -3.59 7.88 6.15
C SER A 51 -3.59 9.27 5.52
N VAL A 52 -2.46 9.69 4.98
CA VAL A 52 -2.39 10.97 4.25
C VAL A 52 -3.03 10.85 2.86
N GLY A 53 -3.74 11.91 2.46
CA GLY A 53 -4.28 12.15 1.14
C GLY A 53 -4.14 13.62 0.75
N VAL A 54 -4.56 13.96 -0.47
CA VAL A 54 -4.57 15.33 -1.01
C VAL A 54 -5.94 15.63 -1.61
N GLN A 55 -6.53 16.76 -1.20
CA GLN A 55 -7.72 17.31 -1.82
C GLN A 55 -7.49 18.80 -2.07
N GLY A 56 -7.53 19.22 -3.35
CA GLY A 56 -7.05 20.54 -3.75
C GLY A 56 -5.57 20.70 -3.43
N ASP A 57 -5.21 21.79 -2.75
CA ASP A 57 -3.83 22.12 -2.39
C ASP A 57 -3.45 21.67 -0.96
N GLU A 58 -4.37 21.04 -0.22
CA GLU A 58 -4.19 20.70 1.18
C GLU A 58 -4.00 19.19 1.41
N ARG A 59 -3.21 18.88 2.45
CA ARG A 59 -3.09 17.51 2.98
C ARG A 59 -4.29 17.19 3.86
N THR A 60 -4.84 16.00 3.69
CA THR A 60 -5.94 15.48 4.50
C THR A 60 -5.55 14.17 5.17
N TYR A 61 -6.10 13.91 6.36
CA TYR A 61 -5.88 12.67 7.11
C TYR A 61 -7.21 11.97 7.40
N ARG A 62 -7.44 10.87 6.68
CA ARG A 62 -8.74 10.19 6.61
C ARG A 62 -8.58 8.68 6.71
N SER A 63 -9.67 8.00 6.98
CA SER A 63 -9.67 6.56 7.23
C SER A 63 -9.68 5.78 5.92
N PRO A 64 -8.89 4.70 5.78
CA PRO A 64 -9.03 3.79 4.65
C PRO A 64 -10.27 2.90 4.78
N LEU A 65 -10.92 2.60 3.67
CA LEU A 65 -11.98 1.59 3.54
C LEU A 65 -11.38 0.29 2.98
N VAL A 66 -11.53 -0.83 3.68
CA VAL A 66 -11.17 -2.16 3.19
C VAL A 66 -12.39 -2.81 2.54
N VAL A 67 -12.22 -3.31 1.32
CA VAL A 67 -13.26 -4.02 0.56
C VAL A 67 -12.81 -5.44 0.20
N LEU A 68 -13.79 -6.33 0.05
CA LEU A 68 -13.61 -7.67 -0.49
C LEU A 68 -14.33 -7.78 -1.81
N SER A 69 -13.60 -8.13 -2.87
CA SER A 69 -14.16 -8.22 -4.20
C SER A 69 -13.24 -9.03 -5.11
N SER A 70 -13.86 -9.79 -6.02
CA SER A 70 -13.18 -10.49 -7.11
C SER A 70 -13.34 -9.78 -8.45
N LYS A 71 -13.93 -8.58 -8.47
CA LYS A 71 -14.20 -7.82 -9.71
C LYS A 71 -12.91 -7.51 -10.49
N PRO A 72 -13.03 -7.29 -11.82
CA PRO A 72 -11.95 -6.75 -12.64
C PRO A 72 -11.41 -5.43 -12.08
N TRP A 73 -10.14 -5.12 -12.38
CA TRP A 73 -9.47 -3.94 -11.85
C TRP A 73 -10.14 -2.63 -12.27
N GLU A 74 -10.69 -2.58 -13.48
CA GLU A 74 -11.41 -1.43 -14.03
C GLU A 74 -12.68 -1.11 -13.24
N GLU A 75 -13.36 -2.14 -12.72
CA GLU A 75 -14.54 -1.93 -11.87
C GLU A 75 -14.13 -1.47 -10.48
N LEU A 76 -13.09 -2.10 -9.91
CA LEU A 76 -12.54 -1.71 -8.61
C LEU A 76 -12.04 -0.27 -8.60
N GLU A 77 -11.43 0.19 -9.68
CA GLU A 77 -10.99 1.57 -9.83
C GLU A 77 -12.17 2.56 -9.81
N ARG A 78 -13.26 2.23 -10.54
CA ARG A 78 -14.48 3.05 -10.54
C ARG A 78 -15.13 3.09 -9.16
N GLU A 79 -15.25 1.93 -8.52
CA GLU A 79 -15.81 1.82 -7.17
C GLU A 79 -14.97 2.55 -6.13
N SER A 80 -13.64 2.40 -6.20
CA SER A 80 -12.71 3.15 -5.34
C SER A 80 -12.92 4.65 -5.48
N THR A 81 -12.96 5.15 -6.72
CA THR A 81 -13.14 6.57 -7.02
C THR A 81 -14.49 7.07 -6.51
N GLN A 82 -15.57 6.30 -6.73
CA GLN A 82 -16.90 6.62 -6.24
C GLN A 82 -16.93 6.68 -4.70
N SER A 83 -16.37 5.70 -4.01
CA SER A 83 -16.31 5.68 -2.53
C SER A 83 -15.57 6.90 -1.99
N THR A 84 -14.40 7.25 -2.54
CA THR A 84 -13.62 8.41 -2.05
C THR A 84 -14.27 9.77 -2.37
N ASN A 85 -15.11 9.85 -3.41
CA ASN A 85 -15.84 11.08 -3.73
C ASN A 85 -17.12 11.22 -2.89
N SER A 86 -17.75 10.10 -2.52
CA SER A 86 -19.04 10.10 -1.83
C SER A 86 -18.89 10.23 -0.31
N ASP A 87 -17.79 9.72 0.25
CA ASP A 87 -17.53 9.75 1.70
C ASP A 87 -16.29 10.59 2.01
N LYS A 88 -16.52 11.75 2.64
CA LYS A 88 -15.45 12.67 3.01
C LYS A 88 -14.57 12.14 4.16
N GLU A 89 -14.95 11.07 4.85
CA GLU A 89 -14.08 10.44 5.85
C GLU A 89 -13.13 9.40 5.25
N ILE A 90 -13.30 9.06 3.97
CA ILE A 90 -12.49 8.06 3.25
C ILE A 90 -11.57 8.74 2.23
N ASN A 91 -10.28 8.44 2.30
CA ASN A 91 -9.29 8.88 1.29
C ASN A 91 -8.61 7.74 0.55
N ARG A 92 -8.80 6.50 0.99
CA ARG A 92 -8.25 5.30 0.37
C ARG A 92 -9.23 4.16 0.38
N VAL A 93 -9.24 3.38 -0.69
CA VAL A 93 -9.91 2.08 -0.75
C VAL A 93 -8.86 1.00 -0.95
N LEU A 94 -8.93 -0.03 -0.12
CA LEU A 94 -7.98 -1.12 -0.08
C LEU A 94 -8.72 -2.41 -0.38
N LEU A 95 -8.29 -3.12 -1.43
CA LEU A 95 -8.73 -4.48 -1.64
C LEU A 95 -8.03 -5.39 -0.64
N GLN A 96 -8.78 -6.19 0.12
CA GLN A 96 -8.17 -7.24 0.93
C GLN A 96 -7.76 -8.41 0.03
N ALA A 97 -6.46 -8.50 -0.26
CA ALA A 97 -5.88 -9.55 -1.11
C ALA A 97 -5.67 -10.85 -0.33
N TYR A 98 -5.42 -10.77 0.97
CA TYR A 98 -5.33 -11.90 1.88
C TYR A 98 -5.81 -11.53 3.29
N PRO A 99 -6.55 -12.41 3.99
CA PRO A 99 -7.26 -13.57 3.44
C PRO A 99 -8.41 -13.14 2.52
N LYS A 100 -8.95 -14.04 1.68
CA LYS A 100 -10.07 -13.73 0.77
C LYS A 100 -11.44 -13.83 1.47
N GLU A 101 -11.53 -13.31 2.69
CA GLU A 101 -12.70 -13.35 3.56
C GLU A 101 -12.69 -12.16 4.52
N THR A 102 -13.81 -11.80 5.14
CA THR A 102 -13.86 -10.64 6.04
C THR A 102 -12.91 -10.81 7.23
N SER A 103 -12.03 -9.84 7.42
CA SER A 103 -11.12 -9.77 8.56
C SER A 103 -11.60 -8.78 9.61
N GLU A 104 -11.33 -9.09 10.87
CA GLU A 104 -11.38 -8.11 11.95
C GLU A 104 -10.07 -7.33 12.00
N PHE A 105 -10.16 -6.02 12.12
CA PHE A 105 -9.00 -5.14 12.18
C PHE A 105 -8.96 -4.43 13.54
N ARG A 106 -7.92 -4.69 14.32
CA ARG A 106 -7.70 -4.05 15.63
C ARG A 106 -6.46 -3.17 15.59
N MET A 107 -6.65 -1.86 15.71
CA MET A 107 -5.53 -0.95 15.91
C MET A 107 -4.97 -1.09 17.32
N ILE A 108 -3.65 -1.08 17.40
CA ILE A 108 -2.85 -1.16 18.62
C ILE A 108 -2.00 0.09 18.77
N LYS A 109 -1.55 0.36 20.00
CA LYS A 109 -0.49 1.34 20.23
C LYS A 109 0.81 0.82 19.63
N ALA A 110 1.42 1.59 18.75
CA ALA A 110 2.65 1.22 18.08
C ALA A 110 3.43 2.47 17.63
N GLY A 111 4.73 2.48 17.89
CA GLY A 111 5.66 3.49 17.40
C GLY A 111 6.62 2.93 16.35
N ILE A 112 7.64 3.72 16.00
CA ILE A 112 8.77 3.24 15.22
C ILE A 112 9.72 2.50 16.17
N THR A 113 9.78 1.17 16.05
CA THR A 113 10.70 0.33 16.83
C THR A 113 11.57 -0.50 15.89
N LYS A 114 12.69 -1.02 16.41
CA LYS A 114 13.58 -1.88 15.62
C LYS A 114 12.84 -3.09 15.05
N GLU A 115 12.00 -3.74 15.86
CA GLU A 115 11.24 -4.93 15.49
C GLU A 115 10.25 -4.64 14.36
N ARG A 116 9.53 -3.52 14.44
CA ARG A 116 8.58 -3.09 13.41
C ARG A 116 9.30 -2.71 12.11
N LEU A 117 10.43 -2.02 12.21
CA LEU A 117 11.25 -1.69 11.04
C LEU A 117 11.87 -2.94 10.41
N ASP A 118 12.32 -3.92 11.19
CA ASP A 118 12.85 -5.19 10.67
C ASP A 118 11.78 -6.00 9.96
N LEU A 119 10.55 -6.03 10.50
CA LEU A 119 9.40 -6.62 9.83
C LEU A 119 9.10 -5.94 8.51
N LEU A 120 9.09 -4.59 8.50
CA LEU A 120 8.82 -3.81 7.29
C LEU A 120 9.92 -4.01 6.24
N ARG A 121 11.20 -4.01 6.63
CA ARG A 121 12.34 -4.33 5.75
C ARG A 121 12.19 -5.72 5.13
N LYS A 122 11.80 -6.72 5.93
CA LYS A 122 11.53 -8.08 5.44
C LYS A 122 10.42 -8.09 4.40
N ALA A 123 9.30 -7.42 4.67
CA ALA A 123 8.18 -7.34 3.73
C ALA A 123 8.57 -6.61 2.42
N ASP A 124 9.26 -5.48 2.52
CA ASP A 124 9.75 -4.70 1.39
C ASP A 124 10.74 -5.50 0.52
N SER A 125 11.69 -6.22 1.15
CA SER A 125 12.62 -7.12 0.44
C SER A 125 11.89 -8.22 -0.33
N ILE A 126 10.92 -8.89 0.30
CA ILE A 126 10.12 -9.94 -0.35
C ILE A 126 9.39 -9.38 -1.57
N VAL A 127 8.78 -8.19 -1.47
CA VAL A 127 8.07 -7.55 -2.58
C VAL A 127 9.05 -7.18 -3.70
N ASN A 128 10.18 -6.56 -3.37
CA ASN A 128 11.20 -6.16 -4.34
C ASN A 128 11.78 -7.38 -5.09
N GLU A 129 12.21 -8.41 -4.36
CA GLU A 129 12.73 -9.65 -4.92
C GLU A 129 11.69 -10.34 -5.80
N PHE A 130 10.43 -10.41 -5.36
CA PHE A 130 9.35 -10.98 -6.15
C PHE A 130 9.13 -10.21 -7.46
N CYS A 131 9.15 -8.87 -7.43
CA CYS A 131 8.99 -8.05 -8.63
C CYS A 131 10.13 -8.26 -9.64
N ILE A 132 11.37 -8.42 -9.15
CA ILE A 132 12.53 -8.73 -9.99
C ILE A 132 12.41 -10.14 -10.59
N GLU A 133 12.15 -11.14 -9.75
CA GLU A 133 11.99 -12.56 -10.12
C GLU A 133 10.92 -12.73 -11.21
N LYS A 134 9.80 -12.02 -11.09
CA LYS A 134 8.67 -12.10 -12.04
C LYS A 134 8.79 -11.14 -13.23
N GLY A 135 9.88 -10.37 -13.33
CA GLY A 135 10.11 -9.45 -14.45
C GLY A 135 9.08 -8.31 -14.54
N ILE A 136 8.54 -7.87 -13.40
CA ILE A 136 7.55 -6.78 -13.32
C ILE A 136 8.11 -5.51 -12.65
N TYR A 137 9.35 -5.56 -12.14
CA TYR A 137 9.98 -4.43 -11.44
C TYR A 137 9.97 -3.14 -12.28
N ASP A 138 10.39 -3.22 -13.54
CA ASP A 138 10.47 -2.06 -14.43
C ASP A 138 9.08 -1.57 -14.93
N LYS A 139 8.02 -2.35 -14.70
CA LYS A 139 6.64 -1.98 -15.06
C LYS A 139 5.95 -1.14 -13.98
N ILE A 140 6.55 -1.09 -12.78
CA ILE A 140 6.03 -0.36 -11.63
C ILE A 140 6.97 0.83 -11.41
N TRP A 141 6.40 2.03 -11.26
CA TRP A 141 7.20 3.23 -11.05
C TRP A 141 7.75 3.29 -9.63
N GLN A 142 6.91 3.00 -8.64
CA GLN A 142 7.30 2.85 -7.24
C GLN A 142 6.35 1.87 -6.55
N PHE A 143 6.86 1.06 -5.62
CA PHE A 143 6.07 0.10 -4.86
C PHE A 143 6.22 0.25 -3.34
N PRO A 144 5.65 1.29 -2.70
CA PRO A 144 5.60 1.34 -1.25
C PRO A 144 4.94 0.09 -0.64
N VAL A 145 5.63 -0.48 0.34
CA VAL A 145 5.09 -1.47 1.28
C VAL A 145 4.91 -0.76 2.60
N VAL A 146 3.73 -0.87 3.21
CA VAL A 146 3.37 -0.11 4.42
C VAL A 146 2.97 -1.06 5.53
N LEU A 147 3.50 -0.84 6.72
CA LEU A 147 3.13 -1.56 7.94
C LEU A 147 2.16 -0.72 8.78
N LEU A 148 0.95 -1.23 8.99
CA LEU A 148 -0.06 -0.55 9.80
C LEU A 148 0.15 -0.82 11.30
N PRO A 149 -0.30 0.08 12.21
CA PRO A 149 -0.44 -0.19 13.63
C PRO A 149 -1.72 -1.01 13.88
N VAL A 150 -2.01 -1.99 13.02
CA VAL A 150 -3.24 -2.79 13.00
C VAL A 150 -2.88 -4.26 12.98
N LEU A 151 -3.63 -5.06 13.73
CA LEU A 151 -3.59 -6.51 13.70
C LEU A 151 -4.86 -7.07 13.04
N SER A 152 -4.69 -8.16 12.30
CA SER A 152 -5.77 -9.07 11.88
C SER A 152 -5.38 -10.48 12.30
N SER A 153 -6.31 -11.23 12.90
CA SER A 153 -6.04 -12.56 13.49
C SER A 153 -4.78 -12.59 14.39
N GLY A 154 -4.57 -11.52 15.16
CA GLY A 154 -3.41 -11.35 16.06
C GLY A 154 -2.06 -11.06 15.40
N LYS A 155 -2.01 -10.97 14.06
CA LYS A 155 -0.78 -10.71 13.30
C LYS A 155 -0.79 -9.34 12.63
N PRO A 156 0.38 -8.75 12.31
CA PRO A 156 0.49 -7.47 11.61
C PRO A 156 -0.31 -7.41 10.31
N VAL A 157 -0.61 -6.19 9.85
CA VAL A 157 -1.27 -5.93 8.56
C VAL A 157 -0.36 -5.10 7.67
N ILE A 158 -0.22 -5.54 6.42
CA ILE A 158 0.63 -4.92 5.40
C ILE A 158 -0.24 -4.36 4.28
N VAL A 159 0.07 -3.15 3.82
CA VAL A 159 -0.49 -2.57 2.60
C VAL A 159 0.55 -2.61 1.48
N LEU A 160 0.12 -3.06 0.32
CA LEU A 160 0.83 -3.02 -0.95
C LEU A 160 0.32 -1.83 -1.77
N ARG A 161 1.22 -0.92 -2.15
CA ARG A 161 0.89 0.32 -2.87
C ARG A 161 1.68 0.44 -4.18
N PRO A 162 1.60 -0.49 -5.13
CA PRO A 162 2.31 -0.33 -6.40
C PRO A 162 1.65 0.77 -7.23
N ILE A 163 2.46 1.71 -7.70
CA ILE A 163 2.03 2.87 -8.48
C ILE A 163 2.67 2.82 -9.86
N THR A 164 1.87 3.13 -10.87
CA THR A 164 2.33 3.57 -12.20
C THR A 164 2.10 5.06 -12.32
N SER A 165 3.09 5.78 -12.84
CA SER A 165 2.99 7.22 -13.07
C SER A 165 2.94 7.48 -14.57
N ILE A 166 2.04 8.36 -14.99
CA ILE A 166 2.04 8.99 -16.32
C ILE A 166 2.82 10.33 -16.22
N ASP A 167 2.66 11.04 -15.09
CA ASP A 167 3.44 12.21 -14.68
C ASP A 167 3.53 12.33 -13.14
N ALA A 168 4.29 13.30 -12.61
CA ALA A 168 4.46 13.48 -11.16
C ALA A 168 3.16 13.92 -10.43
N MET A 169 2.15 14.37 -11.17
CA MET A 169 0.92 14.95 -10.63
C MET A 169 -0.18 13.91 -10.46
N THR A 170 -0.27 12.96 -11.40
CA THR A 170 -1.29 11.91 -11.44
C THR A 170 -0.64 10.53 -11.41
N ALA A 171 -1.17 9.66 -10.54
CA ALA A 171 -0.64 8.32 -10.37
C ALA A 171 -1.79 7.32 -10.22
N SER A 172 -1.71 6.23 -10.97
CA SER A 172 -2.66 5.13 -10.90
C SER A 172 -2.05 3.97 -10.14
N PHE A 173 -2.87 3.24 -9.40
CA PHE A 173 -2.40 1.97 -8.84
C PHE A 173 -2.08 1.00 -10.00
N TYR A 174 -1.02 0.21 -9.85
CA TYR A 174 -0.67 -0.81 -10.83
C TYR A 174 -1.76 -1.89 -10.83
N ARG A 175 -2.22 -2.33 -12.01
CA ARG A 175 -3.18 -3.43 -12.13
C ARG A 175 -2.44 -4.77 -12.10
N PHE A 176 -2.16 -5.28 -10.90
CA PHE A 176 -1.37 -6.51 -10.71
C PHE A 176 -2.08 -7.73 -11.31
N ASP A 177 -1.34 -8.63 -11.96
CA ASP A 177 -1.91 -9.92 -12.34
C ASP A 177 -2.40 -10.67 -11.09
N ARG A 178 -3.65 -11.16 -11.12
CA ARG A 178 -4.27 -11.75 -9.92
C ARG A 178 -3.53 -12.97 -9.40
N LYS A 179 -2.96 -13.80 -10.29
CA LYS A 179 -2.20 -14.98 -9.89
C LYS A 179 -0.87 -14.58 -9.26
N LEU A 180 -0.18 -13.61 -9.84
CA LEU A 180 1.05 -13.08 -9.25
C LEU A 180 0.80 -12.40 -7.90
N LEU A 181 -0.32 -11.69 -7.74
CA LEU A 181 -0.70 -11.10 -6.45
C LEU A 181 -0.97 -12.18 -5.40
N ASP A 182 -1.66 -13.26 -5.77
CA ASP A 182 -1.90 -14.40 -4.88
C ASP A 182 -0.58 -15.09 -4.47
N GLU A 183 0.37 -15.26 -5.40
CA GLU A 183 1.71 -15.78 -5.12
C GLU A 183 2.49 -14.88 -4.15
N LEU A 184 2.46 -13.56 -4.36
CA LEU A 184 3.09 -12.60 -3.45
C LEU A 184 2.48 -12.65 -2.05
N CYS A 185 1.13 -12.69 -1.97
CA CYS A 185 0.42 -12.84 -0.71
C CYS A 185 0.80 -14.15 0.01
N ALA A 186 1.04 -15.23 -0.74
CA ALA A 186 1.48 -16.50 -0.18
C ALA A 186 2.88 -16.42 0.50
N ARG A 187 3.78 -15.54 0.04
CA ARG A 187 5.06 -15.26 0.71
C ARG A 187 4.87 -14.42 1.98
N LEU A 188 4.02 -13.39 1.91
CA LEU A 188 3.80 -12.45 3.02
C LEU A 188 2.99 -13.08 4.17
N ARG A 189 2.01 -13.95 3.90
CA ARG A 189 1.13 -14.59 4.91
C ARG A 189 1.85 -15.40 5.98
N GLN A 190 3.13 -15.71 5.79
CA GLN A 190 3.95 -16.39 6.80
C GLN A 190 4.03 -15.58 8.11
N PHE A 191 3.94 -14.25 8.04
CA PHE A 191 4.10 -13.36 9.20
C PHE A 191 3.04 -12.26 9.30
N THR A 192 2.19 -12.07 8.29
CA THR A 192 1.09 -11.09 8.30
C THR A 192 -0.26 -11.80 8.46
N GLY A 193 -1.20 -11.13 9.12
CA GLY A 193 -2.58 -11.59 9.27
C GLY A 193 -3.47 -11.16 8.11
N ALA A 194 -3.16 -10.02 7.50
CA ALA A 194 -3.79 -9.58 6.27
C ALA A 194 -2.79 -8.87 5.35
N VAL A 195 -3.05 -8.97 4.05
CA VAL A 195 -2.41 -8.17 2.99
C VAL A 195 -3.50 -7.37 2.31
N LEU A 196 -3.34 -6.04 2.34
CA LEU A 196 -4.23 -5.08 1.73
C LEU A 196 -3.55 -4.51 0.49
N TYR A 197 -4.31 -4.29 -0.58
CA TYR A 197 -3.82 -3.77 -1.85
C TYR A 197 -4.51 -2.44 -2.12
N ASP A 198 -3.76 -1.34 -2.11
CA ASP A 198 -4.33 -0.01 -2.22
C ASP A 198 -4.70 0.32 -3.68
N ILE A 199 -6.00 0.33 -3.94
CA ILE A 199 -6.61 0.54 -5.27
C ILE A 199 -7.02 2.00 -5.50
N THR A 200 -6.47 2.95 -4.74
CA THR A 200 -6.84 4.36 -4.84
C THR A 200 -5.93 5.10 -5.82
N ASN A 201 -6.45 5.93 -6.72
CA ASN A 201 -5.59 6.80 -7.53
C ASN A 201 -5.14 8.05 -6.76
N LYS A 202 -4.11 8.74 -7.27
CA LYS A 202 -3.73 10.10 -6.86
C LYS A 202 -4.31 11.09 -7.87
N PRO A 203 -5.18 12.03 -7.47
CA PRO A 203 -5.87 12.18 -6.17
C PRO A 203 -7.03 11.17 -5.98
N PRO A 204 -7.57 10.98 -4.75
CA PRO A 204 -7.35 11.75 -3.52
C PRO A 204 -6.26 11.19 -2.59
N ALA A 205 -5.65 10.06 -2.94
CA ALA A 205 -4.54 9.50 -2.18
C ALA A 205 -3.21 10.17 -2.56
N THR A 206 -2.18 9.93 -1.75
CA THR A 206 -0.77 10.14 -2.11
C THR A 206 -0.09 8.80 -2.42
N ILE A 207 1.15 8.86 -2.90
CA ILE A 207 1.97 7.66 -3.12
C ILE A 207 2.32 7.02 -1.77
N GLU A 208 2.95 7.78 -0.88
CA GLU A 208 3.28 7.34 0.48
C GLU A 208 2.06 7.48 1.42
N TRP A 209 2.12 6.85 2.59
CA TRP A 209 1.02 6.79 3.56
C TRP A 209 1.20 7.69 4.80
N GLU A 210 2.47 7.99 5.14
CA GLU A 210 3.01 8.72 6.33
C GLU A 210 2.39 8.32 7.69
#